data_AF-V4BVB3-F1
#
_entry.id   AF-V4BVB3-F1
#
_cell.length_a   1.000
_cell.length_b   1.000
_cell.length_c   1.000
_cell.angle_alpha   90.00
_cell.angle_beta   90.00
_cell.angle_gamma   90.00
#
_symmetry.space_group_name_H-M   'P 1'
#
loop_
_entity.id
_entity.type
_entity.pdbx_description
1 polymer ?
#
loop_
_entity_poly.entity_id
_entity_poly.type
_entity_poly.pdbx_seq_one_letter_code
_entity_poly.pdbx_strand_id
1 'polypeptide(L)'
;CDKETGECSGVCATGWSGSTCQKPCDNGTYGAGCDKLCSNRNCLLETSLCNHINGSCQGGCKEGFSGIDCVKRCEGGVYGAGCSKKCSDRNCLVETSLCNHINGSCIDGCKEGFGGIDCVKRCEGGVYGAGCSKKCSDRNCLVETSPCNHINGSCQGGCKEGFSGIDCVKRCEDSVYGAGCSKKCSDRNCSVETSPCNHINGSCQGGCKEGFSGIDCVKRCEDGVYGAGCSKKC
;
A
#
# COMPACT_ATOMS: atom_id res chain seq x y z
N CYS A 1 -66.58 -4.29 3.54
CA CYS A 1 -66.55 -5.73 3.83
C CYS A 1 -67.84 -6.07 4.54
N ASP A 2 -68.36 -7.28 4.29
CA ASP A 2 -69.51 -7.82 4.98
C ASP A 2 -69.23 -7.87 6.49
N LYS A 3 -70.21 -7.49 7.30
CA LYS A 3 -70.04 -7.35 8.75
C LYS A 3 -70.07 -8.68 9.48
N GLU A 4 -70.62 -9.73 8.89
CA GLU A 4 -70.76 -11.06 9.49
C GLU A 4 -69.70 -12.03 8.97
N THR A 5 -69.42 -12.03 7.67
CA THR A 5 -68.43 -12.95 7.05
C THR A 5 -67.03 -12.36 6.97
N GLY A 6 -66.90 -11.03 7.05
CA GLY A 6 -65.63 -10.33 6.86
C GLY A 6 -65.15 -10.26 5.40
N GLU A 7 -65.93 -10.79 4.44
CA GLU A 7 -65.56 -10.77 3.04
C GLU A 7 -65.63 -9.35 2.44
N CYS A 8 -64.60 -8.97 1.70
CA CYS A 8 -64.50 -7.67 1.06
C CYS A 8 -64.75 -7.83 -0.43
N SER A 9 -65.79 -7.17 -0.93
CA SER A 9 -66.17 -7.14 -2.36
C SER A 9 -65.40 -6.08 -3.17
N GLY A 10 -64.46 -5.36 -2.54
CA GLY A 10 -63.63 -4.33 -3.17
C GLY A 10 -62.14 -4.67 -3.17
N VAL A 11 -61.33 -3.80 -3.77
CA VAL A 11 -59.87 -3.95 -3.78
C VAL A 11 -59.31 -3.76 -2.36
N CYS A 12 -58.46 -4.69 -1.92
CA CYS A 12 -57.79 -4.61 -0.62
C CYS A 12 -56.85 -3.40 -0.54
N ALA A 13 -56.54 -2.97 0.69
CA ALA A 13 -55.52 -1.95 0.93
C ALA A 13 -54.15 -2.40 0.39
N THR A 14 -53.30 -1.44 0.02
CA THR A 14 -51.93 -1.69 -0.48
C THR A 14 -51.18 -2.67 0.41
N GLY A 15 -50.68 -3.75 -0.18
CA GLY A 15 -49.92 -4.78 0.52
C GLY A 15 -50.73 -5.87 1.21
N TRP A 16 -52.05 -5.92 0.98
CA TRP A 16 -52.96 -6.92 1.52
C TRP A 16 -53.76 -7.61 0.41
N SER A 17 -54.13 -8.86 0.67
CA SER A 17 -54.79 -9.79 -0.26
C SER A 17 -55.74 -10.74 0.49
N GLY A 18 -56.42 -11.60 -0.27
CA GLY A 18 -57.39 -12.58 0.24
C GLY A 18 -58.81 -12.03 0.32
N SER A 19 -59.78 -12.92 0.49
CA SER A 19 -61.21 -12.57 0.51
C SER A 19 -61.59 -11.62 1.65
N THR A 20 -60.83 -11.60 2.75
CA THR A 20 -61.05 -10.72 3.91
C THR A 20 -60.07 -9.55 3.99
N CYS A 21 -59.14 -9.40 3.04
CA CYS A 21 -58.06 -8.41 3.05
C CYS A 21 -57.16 -8.43 4.31
N GLN A 22 -57.07 -9.56 5.02
CA GLN A 22 -56.23 -9.72 6.21
C GLN A 22 -54.93 -10.49 5.93
N LYS A 23 -54.74 -11.02 4.72
CA LYS A 23 -53.50 -11.71 4.35
C LYS A 23 -52.52 -10.68 3.76
N PRO A 24 -51.31 -10.49 4.31
CA PRO A 24 -50.30 -9.70 3.62
C PRO A 24 -49.99 -10.29 2.23
N CYS A 25 -49.42 -9.51 1.32
CA CYS A 25 -48.89 -10.09 0.08
C CYS A 25 -47.94 -11.25 0.39
N ASP A 26 -47.98 -12.27 -0.48
CA ASP A 26 -47.08 -13.42 -0.36
C ASP A 26 -45.62 -12.97 -0.48
N ASN A 27 -44.72 -13.74 0.13
CA ASN A 27 -43.30 -13.39 0.12
C ASN A 27 -42.78 -13.29 -1.33
N GLY A 28 -42.18 -12.15 -1.68
CA GLY A 28 -41.75 -11.86 -3.04
C GLY A 28 -42.68 -10.92 -3.81
N THR A 29 -43.84 -10.54 -3.27
CA THR A 29 -44.71 -9.52 -3.86
C THR A 29 -45.09 -8.39 -2.91
N TYR A 30 -45.46 -7.24 -3.45
CA TYR A 30 -45.87 -6.07 -2.68
C TYR A 30 -46.78 -5.12 -3.45
N GLY A 31 -47.31 -4.11 -2.76
CA GLY A 31 -48.08 -3.01 -3.35
C GLY A 31 -49.56 -3.32 -3.50
N ALA A 32 -50.29 -2.43 -4.18
CA ALA A 32 -51.71 -2.64 -4.47
C ALA A 32 -51.87 -3.88 -5.39
N GLY A 33 -52.80 -4.76 -5.05
CA GLY A 33 -53.02 -6.02 -5.79
C GLY A 33 -51.94 -7.09 -5.62
N CYS A 34 -50.84 -6.81 -4.91
CA CYS A 34 -49.69 -7.72 -4.80
C CYS A 34 -49.03 -8.08 -6.15
N ASP A 35 -49.10 -7.18 -7.13
CA ASP A 35 -48.58 -7.42 -8.49
C ASP A 35 -47.11 -7.02 -8.68
N LYS A 36 -46.52 -6.28 -7.74
CA LYS A 36 -45.12 -5.84 -7.84
C LYS A 36 -44.19 -6.87 -7.23
N LEU A 37 -43.08 -7.15 -7.91
CA LEU A 37 -42.10 -8.16 -7.49
C LEU A 37 -40.99 -7.56 -6.61
N CYS A 38 -40.61 -8.30 -5.56
CA CYS A 38 -39.44 -8.03 -4.74
C CYS A 38 -38.12 -8.49 -5.40
N SER A 39 -38.17 -9.12 -6.58
CA SER A 39 -37.01 -9.63 -7.31
C SER A 39 -35.95 -8.54 -7.58
N ASN A 40 -34.68 -8.94 -7.73
CA ASN A 40 -33.55 -8.06 -8.03
C ASN A 40 -33.18 -7.03 -6.94
N ARG A 41 -33.55 -7.28 -5.69
CA ARG A 41 -33.19 -6.46 -4.52
C ARG A 41 -32.08 -7.11 -3.72
N ASN A 42 -31.15 -6.30 -3.20
CA ASN A 42 -30.07 -6.76 -2.34
C ASN A 42 -30.42 -6.52 -0.86
N CYS A 43 -31.58 -7.00 -0.41
CA CYS A 43 -31.99 -6.89 1.00
C CYS A 43 -31.11 -7.76 1.90
N LEU A 44 -30.77 -7.27 3.10
CA LEU A 44 -29.92 -8.01 4.05
C LEU A 44 -30.58 -9.29 4.59
N LEU A 45 -31.89 -9.25 4.82
CA LEU A 45 -32.68 -10.38 5.34
C LEU A 45 -33.35 -11.12 4.18
N GLU A 46 -33.13 -12.44 4.11
CA GLU A 46 -33.68 -13.30 3.04
C GLU A 46 -35.12 -13.77 3.34
N THR A 47 -35.58 -13.65 4.60
CA THR A 47 -36.86 -14.23 5.07
C THR A 47 -38.09 -13.42 4.69
N SER A 48 -37.94 -12.14 4.33
CA SER A 48 -38.94 -11.34 3.62
C SER A 48 -38.24 -10.54 2.53
N LEU A 49 -38.44 -10.94 1.27
CA LEU A 49 -37.73 -10.37 0.13
C LEU A 49 -37.92 -8.86 0.02
N CYS A 50 -39.07 -8.34 0.49
CA CYS A 50 -39.30 -6.92 0.72
C CYS A 50 -40.58 -6.69 1.55
N ASN A 51 -40.78 -5.47 2.06
CA ASN A 51 -42.01 -5.09 2.77
C ASN A 51 -43.23 -5.19 1.85
N HIS A 52 -44.26 -5.94 2.26
CA HIS A 52 -45.46 -6.21 1.46
C HIS A 52 -46.25 -4.95 1.06
N ILE A 53 -46.11 -3.81 1.77
CA ILE A 53 -46.81 -2.55 1.45
C ILE A 53 -46.02 -1.74 0.41
N ASN A 54 -44.78 -1.38 0.72
CA ASN A 54 -44.01 -0.39 -0.07
C ASN A 54 -42.80 -0.97 -0.82
N GLY A 55 -42.48 -2.24 -0.58
CA GLY A 55 -41.33 -2.93 -1.18
C GLY A 55 -39.99 -2.60 -0.54
N SER A 56 -39.92 -1.88 0.58
CA SER A 56 -38.63 -1.56 1.20
C SER A 56 -37.97 -2.78 1.85
N CYS A 57 -36.64 -2.84 1.85
CA CYS A 57 -35.86 -3.83 2.60
C CYS A 57 -35.82 -3.46 4.09
N GLN A 58 -36.62 -4.12 4.94
CA GLN A 58 -36.73 -3.76 6.35
C GLN A 58 -35.45 -3.96 7.16
N GLY A 59 -34.58 -4.89 6.74
CA GLY A 59 -33.25 -5.13 7.33
C GLY A 59 -32.13 -4.27 6.72
N GLY A 60 -32.45 -3.33 5.82
CA GLY A 60 -31.47 -2.60 5.04
C GLY A 60 -30.85 -3.41 3.90
N CYS A 61 -29.77 -2.87 3.35
CA CYS A 61 -29.11 -3.42 2.16
C CYS A 61 -27.87 -4.25 2.50
N LYS A 62 -27.61 -5.26 1.68
CA LYS A 62 -26.30 -5.94 1.63
C LYS A 62 -25.21 -4.91 1.29
N GLU A 63 -23.98 -5.18 1.74
CA GLU A 63 -22.82 -4.34 1.47
C GLU A 63 -22.68 -4.05 -0.03
N GLY A 64 -22.42 -2.80 -0.41
CA GLY A 64 -22.32 -2.37 -1.81
C GLY A 64 -23.61 -1.90 -2.44
N PHE A 65 -24.72 -1.88 -1.68
CA PHE A 65 -26.02 -1.41 -2.15
C PHE A 65 -26.65 -0.40 -1.19
N SER A 66 -27.53 0.45 -1.74
CA SER A 66 -28.26 1.51 -1.04
C SER A 66 -29.65 1.72 -1.65
N GLY A 67 -30.41 2.65 -1.07
CA GLY A 67 -31.79 2.92 -1.42
C GLY A 67 -32.76 2.10 -0.58
N ILE A 68 -34.03 2.48 -0.62
CA ILE A 68 -35.08 1.82 0.17
C ILE A 68 -35.31 0.36 -0.27
N ASP A 69 -34.99 0.06 -1.53
CA ASP A 69 -35.17 -1.23 -2.21
C ASP A 69 -33.84 -1.94 -2.52
N CYS A 70 -32.70 -1.36 -2.15
CA CYS A 70 -31.38 -1.96 -2.30
C CYS A 70 -31.02 -2.37 -3.73
N VAL A 71 -31.54 -1.63 -4.71
CA VAL A 71 -31.19 -1.81 -6.14
C VAL A 71 -30.05 -0.90 -6.57
N LYS A 72 -29.80 0.19 -5.83
CA LYS A 72 -28.76 1.17 -6.18
C LYS A 72 -27.41 0.66 -5.69
N ARG A 73 -26.56 0.27 -6.63
CA ARG A 73 -25.14 -0.02 -6.38
C ARG A 73 -24.44 1.22 -5.82
N CYS A 74 -23.50 1.04 -4.89
CA CYS A 74 -22.63 2.14 -4.49
C CYS A 74 -21.77 2.58 -5.68
N GLU A 75 -21.96 3.83 -6.07
CA GLU A 75 -21.22 4.52 -7.11
C GLU A 75 -20.44 5.67 -6.46
N GLY A 76 -19.32 6.07 -7.04
CA GLY A 76 -18.71 7.35 -6.64
C GLY A 76 -18.04 7.35 -5.25
N GLY A 77 -17.00 6.55 -5.02
CA GLY A 77 -16.08 6.74 -3.89
C GLY A 77 -16.67 6.39 -2.54
N VAL A 78 -17.71 5.57 -2.54
CA VAL A 78 -18.36 5.05 -1.34
C VAL A 78 -18.53 3.55 -1.42
N TYR A 79 -18.58 2.91 -0.25
CA TYR A 79 -18.71 1.46 -0.14
C TYR A 79 -19.48 1.05 1.12
N GLY A 80 -19.76 -0.25 1.18
CA GLY A 80 -20.37 -0.93 2.32
C GLY A 80 -21.89 -0.79 2.38
N ALA A 81 -22.50 -1.24 3.49
CA ALA A 81 -23.95 -1.17 3.66
C ALA A 81 -24.47 0.27 3.60
N GLY A 82 -25.44 0.50 2.73
CA GLY A 82 -26.03 1.81 2.50
C GLY A 82 -25.05 2.84 1.91
N CYS A 83 -23.91 2.42 1.37
CA CYS A 83 -22.86 3.30 0.82
C CYS A 83 -22.41 4.38 1.81
N SER A 84 -22.34 4.02 3.10
CA SER A 84 -22.09 4.94 4.20
C SER A 84 -20.60 5.24 4.44
N LYS A 85 -19.69 4.45 3.87
CA LYS A 85 -18.24 4.59 4.07
C LYS A 85 -17.59 5.20 2.84
N LYS A 86 -16.55 6.03 3.03
CA LYS A 86 -15.85 6.73 1.94
C LYS A 86 -14.53 6.05 1.58
N CYS A 87 -14.22 6.03 0.28
CA CYS A 87 -12.92 5.60 -0.24
C CYS A 87 -11.82 6.66 -0.05
N SER A 88 -12.18 7.93 0.21
CA SER A 88 -11.23 9.04 0.40
C SER A 88 -10.26 8.82 1.57
N ASP A 89 -10.67 8.02 2.54
CA ASP A 89 -9.90 7.80 3.77
C ASP A 89 -8.85 6.68 3.57
N ARG A 90 -8.69 6.20 2.34
CA ARG A 90 -7.80 5.09 1.94
C ARG A 90 -6.74 5.59 0.96
N ASN A 91 -5.54 5.04 1.06
CA ASN A 91 -4.42 5.41 0.18
C ASN A 91 -4.40 4.54 -1.08
N CYS A 92 -5.51 4.47 -1.82
CA CYS A 92 -5.58 3.73 -3.09
C CYS A 92 -4.73 4.40 -4.17
N LEU A 93 -4.07 3.62 -5.03
CA LEU A 93 -3.13 4.13 -6.03
C LEU A 93 -3.79 5.09 -7.03
N VAL A 94 -4.96 4.73 -7.55
CA VAL A 94 -5.70 5.54 -8.52
C VAL A 94 -6.91 6.16 -7.81
N GLU A 95 -6.97 7.49 -7.75
CA GLU A 95 -8.06 8.20 -7.05
C GLU A 95 -9.41 8.09 -7.76
N THR A 96 -9.40 7.84 -9.08
CA THR A 96 -10.60 7.66 -9.91
C THR A 96 -11.10 6.20 -9.95
N SER A 97 -10.27 5.22 -9.58
CA SER A 97 -10.70 3.83 -9.37
C SER A 97 -11.19 3.72 -7.93
N LEU A 98 -12.47 3.92 -7.76
CA LEU A 98 -13.08 3.95 -6.44
C LEU A 98 -12.88 2.57 -5.82
N CYS A 99 -12.52 2.57 -4.54
CA CYS A 99 -12.32 1.36 -3.77
C CYS A 99 -13.54 0.42 -3.91
N ASN A 100 -13.32 -0.88 -3.80
CA ASN A 100 -14.36 -1.88 -4.06
C ASN A 100 -15.62 -1.54 -3.27
N HIS A 101 -16.71 -1.31 -4.00
CA HIS A 101 -17.99 -0.86 -3.46
C HIS A 101 -18.57 -1.74 -2.33
N ILE A 102 -18.14 -3.00 -2.21
CA ILE A 102 -18.58 -3.92 -1.15
C ILE A 102 -17.74 -3.71 0.12
N ASN A 103 -16.42 -3.93 0.04
CA ASN A 103 -15.55 -4.02 1.23
C ASN A 103 -14.53 -2.85 1.36
N GLY A 104 -14.50 -1.97 0.37
CA GLY A 104 -13.61 -0.82 0.27
C GLY A 104 -12.18 -1.15 -0.14
N SER A 105 -11.84 -2.38 -0.55
CA SER A 105 -10.47 -2.71 -0.94
C SER A 105 -9.99 -1.89 -2.14
N CYS A 106 -8.73 -1.48 -2.15
CA CYS A 106 -8.19 -0.75 -3.30
C CYS A 106 -7.88 -1.74 -4.44
N ILE A 107 -8.56 -1.57 -5.57
CA ILE A 107 -8.48 -2.52 -6.71
C ILE A 107 -7.10 -2.44 -7.37
N ASP A 108 -6.58 -1.23 -7.56
CA ASP A 108 -5.27 -0.98 -8.18
C ASP A 108 -4.11 -0.93 -7.16
N GLY A 109 -4.35 -1.44 -5.95
CA GLY A 109 -3.36 -1.45 -4.87
C GLY A 109 -3.18 -0.10 -4.17
N CYS A 110 -2.09 -0.01 -3.40
CA CYS A 110 -1.83 1.11 -2.49
C CYS A 110 -0.80 2.09 -3.05
N LYS A 111 -0.96 3.37 -2.68
CA LYS A 111 0.10 4.37 -2.81
C LYS A 111 1.34 3.92 -2.01
N GLU A 112 2.51 4.40 -2.44
CA GLU A 112 3.78 4.12 -1.79
C GLU A 112 3.73 4.44 -0.29
N GLY A 113 4.22 3.53 0.55
CA GLY A 113 4.26 3.68 2.00
C GLY A 113 2.99 3.28 2.74
N PHE A 114 2.02 2.69 2.03
CA PHE A 114 0.84 2.07 2.59
C PHE A 114 0.66 0.63 2.10
N GLY A 115 0.01 -0.18 2.92
CA GLY A 115 -0.27 -1.58 2.65
C GLY A 115 -1.57 -2.07 3.28
N GLY A 116 -1.79 -3.38 3.17
CA GLY A 116 -3.09 -4.01 3.47
C GLY A 116 -4.05 -3.93 2.29
N ILE A 117 -5.17 -4.67 2.39
CA ILE A 117 -6.16 -4.75 1.31
C ILE A 117 -6.90 -3.41 1.08
N ASP A 118 -6.89 -2.56 2.09
CA ASP A 118 -7.58 -1.29 2.18
C ASP A 118 -6.65 -0.07 2.19
N CYS A 119 -5.34 -0.28 2.16
CA CYS A 119 -4.34 0.79 2.11
C CYS A 119 -4.45 1.82 3.24
N VAL A 120 -4.96 1.40 4.40
CA VAL A 120 -5.03 2.24 5.61
C VAL A 120 -3.80 2.08 6.49
N LYS A 121 -3.07 0.95 6.36
CA LYS A 121 -1.89 0.68 7.17
C LYS A 121 -0.67 1.35 6.56
N ARG A 122 -0.01 2.19 7.36
CA ARG A 122 1.33 2.69 7.03
C ARG A 122 2.31 1.52 7.05
N CYS A 123 3.32 1.55 6.17
CA CYS A 123 4.41 0.58 6.28
C CYS A 123 5.21 0.85 7.55
N GLU A 124 5.30 -0.17 8.41
CA GLU A 124 6.00 -0.16 9.69
C GLU A 124 7.05 -1.28 9.69
N GLY A 125 8.03 -1.21 10.60
CA GLY A 125 8.93 -2.35 10.83
C GLY A 125 9.89 -2.68 9.68
N GLY A 126 10.54 -1.66 9.10
CA GLY A 126 11.63 -1.88 8.15
C GLY A 126 11.18 -2.34 6.77
N VAL A 127 9.95 -2.02 6.37
CA VAL A 127 9.46 -2.18 4.99
C VAL A 127 8.98 -0.86 4.43
N TYR A 128 9.00 -0.74 3.10
CA TYR A 128 8.61 0.47 2.40
C TYR A 128 7.97 0.18 1.03
N GLY A 129 7.46 1.24 0.44
CA GLY A 129 6.93 1.29 -0.91
C GLY A 129 5.49 0.78 -1.04
N ALA A 130 5.00 0.64 -2.27
CA ALA A 130 3.63 0.20 -2.54
C ALA A 130 3.37 -1.20 -1.97
N GLY A 131 2.31 -1.31 -1.16
CA GLY A 131 1.95 -2.56 -0.50
C GLY A 131 2.96 -3.03 0.56
N CYS A 132 3.89 -2.17 0.98
CA CYS A 132 4.99 -2.51 1.90
C CYS A 132 5.82 -3.72 1.45
N SER A 133 6.01 -3.84 0.15
CA SER A 133 6.61 -5.02 -0.49
C SER A 133 8.14 -5.05 -0.49
N LYS A 134 8.80 -3.93 -0.17
CA LYS A 134 10.27 -3.80 -0.19
C LYS A 134 10.83 -3.73 1.22
N LYS A 135 12.00 -4.32 1.48
CA LYS A 135 12.65 -4.33 2.80
C LYS A 135 13.77 -3.31 2.91
N CYS A 136 13.84 -2.64 4.05
CA CYS A 136 14.94 -1.73 4.40
C CYS A 136 16.25 -2.48 4.66
N SER A 137 16.19 -3.74 5.11
CA SER A 137 17.38 -4.59 5.33
C SER A 137 18.21 -4.83 4.07
N ASP A 138 17.57 -4.77 2.91
CA ASP A 138 18.21 -5.01 1.63
C ASP A 138 19.00 -3.78 1.15
N ARG A 139 18.98 -2.69 1.95
CA ARG A 139 19.69 -1.44 1.67
C ARG A 139 20.91 -1.33 2.56
N ASN A 140 21.98 -0.75 2.02
CA ASN A 140 23.22 -0.49 2.76
C ASN A 140 23.08 0.73 3.68
N CYS A 141 22.00 0.80 4.46
CA CYS A 141 21.78 1.87 5.44
C CYS A 141 22.82 1.78 6.56
N LEU A 142 23.32 2.93 7.02
CA LEU A 142 24.33 3.00 8.08
C LEU A 142 23.80 2.47 9.42
N VAL A 143 22.54 2.79 9.74
CA VAL A 143 21.87 2.36 10.97
C VAL A 143 20.93 1.22 10.63
N GLU A 144 21.31 -0.01 10.97
CA GLU A 144 20.48 -1.19 10.72
C GLU A 144 19.21 -1.22 11.59
N THR A 145 19.23 -0.52 12.74
CA THR A 145 18.14 -0.50 13.72
C THR A 145 17.09 0.58 13.45
N SER A 146 17.32 1.50 12.51
CA SER A 146 16.37 2.54 12.15
C SER A 146 15.68 2.18 10.83
N PRO A 147 14.34 2.03 10.80
CA PRO A 147 13.65 1.73 9.56
C PRO A 147 13.87 2.85 8.55
N CYS A 148 14.15 2.45 7.31
CA CYS A 148 14.21 3.38 6.20
C CYS A 148 12.85 4.05 5.95
N ASN A 149 12.84 5.17 5.21
CA ASN A 149 11.62 5.93 4.94
C ASN A 149 10.54 5.02 4.33
N HIS A 150 9.38 4.93 4.96
CA HIS A 150 8.33 4.00 4.54
C HIS A 150 7.81 4.22 3.10
N ILE A 151 7.98 5.40 2.51
CA ILE A 151 7.54 5.71 1.14
C ILE A 151 8.59 5.26 0.13
N ASN A 152 9.78 5.84 0.16
CA ASN A 152 10.81 5.66 -0.88
C ASN A 152 12.00 4.78 -0.43
N GLY A 153 11.99 4.36 0.83
CA GLY A 153 13.02 3.55 1.48
C GLY A 153 14.31 4.30 1.78
N SER A 154 14.34 5.63 1.75
CA SER A 154 15.57 6.36 1.99
C SER A 154 16.15 6.11 3.39
N CYS A 155 17.46 5.97 3.48
CA CYS A 155 18.14 5.69 4.75
C CYS A 155 18.29 7.00 5.54
N GLN A 156 17.54 7.16 6.64
CA GLN A 156 17.58 8.37 7.47
C GLN A 156 18.96 8.64 8.11
N GLY A 157 19.79 7.60 8.29
CA GLY A 157 21.15 7.70 8.81
C GLY A 157 22.26 7.72 7.74
N GLY A 158 21.90 7.81 6.45
CA GLY A 158 22.85 7.71 5.35
C GLY A 158 23.29 6.28 5.04
N CYS A 159 24.33 6.15 4.21
CA CYS A 159 24.81 4.88 3.66
C CYS A 159 26.06 4.38 4.37
N LYS A 160 26.22 3.05 4.43
CA LYS A 160 27.50 2.41 4.72
C LYS A 160 28.55 2.85 3.70
N GLU A 161 29.82 2.82 4.10
CA GLU A 161 30.94 3.17 3.22
C GLU A 161 30.92 2.31 1.94
N GLY A 162 31.25 2.93 0.80
CA GLY A 162 31.17 2.27 -0.51
C GLY A 162 29.81 2.33 -1.19
N PHE A 163 28.82 2.98 -0.57
CA PHE A 163 27.49 3.17 -1.15
C PHE A 163 27.04 4.64 -1.07
N SER A 164 26.15 5.01 -1.99
CA SER A 164 25.60 6.35 -2.15
C SER A 164 24.15 6.31 -2.66
N GLY A 165 23.56 7.49 -2.84
CA GLY A 165 22.16 7.66 -3.19
C GLY A 165 21.26 7.75 -1.96
N ILE A 166 20.01 8.15 -2.17
CA ILE A 166 19.04 8.28 -1.07
C ILE A 166 18.72 6.94 -0.41
N ASP A 167 18.88 5.85 -1.16
CA ASP A 167 18.53 4.48 -0.82
C ASP A 167 19.72 3.56 -0.63
N CYS A 168 20.95 4.06 -0.78
CA CYS A 168 22.17 3.30 -0.54
C CYS A 168 22.30 2.02 -1.39
N VAL A 169 21.65 1.99 -2.55
CA VAL A 169 21.77 0.89 -3.52
C VAL A 169 22.90 1.14 -4.53
N LYS A 170 23.30 2.40 -4.74
CA LYS A 170 24.37 2.75 -5.68
C LYS A 170 25.73 2.48 -5.04
N ARG A 171 26.42 1.46 -5.53
CA ARG A 171 27.85 1.22 -5.23
C ARG A 171 28.68 2.41 -5.73
N CYS A 172 29.70 2.80 -4.97
CA CYS A 172 30.66 3.81 -5.42
C CYS A 172 31.37 3.36 -6.69
N GLU A 173 31.53 4.30 -7.62
CA GLU A 173 32.28 4.11 -8.85
C GLU A 173 33.78 4.02 -8.56
N ASP A 174 34.50 3.42 -9.50
CA ASP A 174 35.93 3.09 -9.42
C ASP A 174 36.85 4.26 -9.00
N SER A 175 36.46 5.51 -9.25
CA SER A 175 37.27 6.70 -8.92
C SER A 175 37.01 7.29 -7.53
N VAL A 176 36.05 6.76 -6.77
CA VAL A 176 35.58 7.33 -5.51
C VAL A 176 35.35 6.26 -4.44
N TYR A 177 35.44 6.65 -3.17
CA TYR A 177 35.28 5.75 -2.04
C TYR A 177 34.70 6.43 -0.80
N GLY A 178 34.44 5.64 0.25
CA GLY A 178 33.98 6.11 1.56
C GLY A 178 32.48 6.33 1.64
N ALA A 179 32.04 6.95 2.74
CA ALA A 179 30.63 7.31 2.93
C ALA A 179 30.14 8.29 1.86
N GLY A 180 29.04 7.93 1.18
CA GLY A 180 28.45 8.74 0.13
C GLY A 180 29.36 8.95 -1.10
N CYS A 181 30.40 8.13 -1.27
CA CYS A 181 31.38 8.25 -2.35
C CYS A 181 32.04 9.64 -2.45
N SER A 182 32.28 10.26 -1.29
CA SER A 182 32.74 11.65 -1.19
C SER A 182 34.26 11.82 -1.32
N LYS A 183 35.04 10.73 -1.24
CA LYS A 183 36.52 10.77 -1.30
C LYS A 183 37.00 10.25 -2.66
N LYS A 184 38.07 10.84 -3.21
CA LYS A 184 38.60 10.48 -4.53
C LYS A 184 39.79 9.53 -4.43
N CYS A 185 39.84 8.52 -5.29
CA CYS A 185 41.01 7.65 -5.44
C CYS A 185 42.23 8.40 -5.99
N SER A 186 42.04 9.52 -6.71
CA SER A 186 43.15 10.35 -7.22
C SER A 186 44.03 10.94 -6.11
N ASP A 187 43.49 11.05 -4.90
CA ASP A 187 44.23 11.58 -3.75
C ASP A 187 45.14 10.50 -3.11
N ARG A 188 45.13 9.28 -3.67
CA ARG A 188 45.88 8.11 -3.21
C ARG A 188 47.06 7.85 -4.16
N ASN A 189 48.24 7.56 -3.61
CA ASN A 189 49.41 7.19 -4.42
C ASN A 189 49.42 5.68 -4.72
N CYS A 190 48.36 5.16 -5.37
CA CYS A 190 48.27 3.74 -5.74
C CYS A 190 49.27 3.38 -6.85
N SER A 191 49.94 2.24 -6.73
CA SER A 191 50.98 1.78 -7.68
C SER A 191 50.45 1.45 -9.07
N VAL A 192 49.20 0.98 -9.16
CA VAL A 192 48.54 0.58 -10.41
C VAL A 192 47.56 1.67 -10.82
N GLU A 193 47.90 2.44 -11.85
CA GLU A 193 47.05 3.53 -12.40
C GLU A 193 45.68 3.02 -12.88
N THR A 194 45.60 1.75 -13.31
CA THR A 194 44.40 1.13 -13.88
C THR A 194 43.54 0.38 -12.86
N SER A 195 43.99 0.21 -11.61
CA SER A 195 43.22 -0.48 -10.58
C SER A 195 42.59 0.56 -9.66
N PRO A 196 41.25 0.68 -9.65
CA PRO A 196 40.58 1.59 -8.74
C PRO A 196 40.91 1.27 -7.27
N CYS A 197 40.99 2.31 -6.45
CA CYS A 197 41.13 2.12 -5.02
C CYS A 197 39.86 1.46 -4.46
N ASN A 198 39.98 0.73 -3.36
CA ASN A 198 38.84 0.03 -2.77
C ASN A 198 37.73 1.03 -2.42
N HIS A 199 36.54 0.81 -2.97
CA HIS A 199 35.45 1.77 -2.84
C HIS A 199 34.94 1.98 -1.40
N ILE A 200 35.23 1.08 -0.46
CA ILE A 200 34.86 1.24 0.96
C ILE A 200 35.87 2.18 1.62
N ASN A 201 37.13 1.76 1.73
CA ASN A 201 38.13 2.42 2.58
C ASN A 201 39.22 3.18 1.81
N GLY A 202 39.25 3.08 0.48
CA GLY A 202 40.22 3.74 -0.39
C GLY A 202 41.57 3.05 -0.44
N SER A 203 41.67 1.79 -0.03
CA SER A 203 42.93 1.05 -0.07
C SER A 203 43.38 0.72 -1.49
N CYS A 204 44.69 0.73 -1.73
CA CYS A 204 45.25 0.42 -3.03
C CYS A 204 45.54 -1.09 -3.14
N GLN A 205 44.77 -1.82 -3.93
CA GLN A 205 44.88 -3.28 -4.05
C GLN A 205 46.24 -3.74 -4.63
N GLY A 206 46.89 -2.90 -5.43
CA GLY A 206 48.26 -3.11 -5.95
C GLY A 206 49.39 -2.56 -5.06
N GLY A 207 49.07 -2.00 -3.90
CA GLY A 207 50.05 -1.32 -3.03
C GLY A 207 50.33 0.13 -3.43
N CYS A 208 51.34 0.72 -2.81
CA CYS A 208 51.68 2.14 -2.96
C CYS A 208 52.79 2.38 -3.98
N LYS A 209 52.75 3.54 -4.65
CA LYS A 209 53.89 4.07 -5.41
C LYS A 209 55.12 4.19 -4.49
N GLU A 210 56.30 4.14 -5.08
CA GLU A 210 57.54 4.31 -4.31
C GLU A 210 57.56 5.64 -3.56
N GLY A 211 58.07 5.63 -2.33
CA GLY A 211 58.06 6.81 -1.46
C GLY A 211 56.77 6.97 -0.64
N PHE A 212 55.79 6.08 -0.79
CA PHE A 212 54.54 6.08 -0.02
C PHE A 212 54.27 4.74 0.67
N SER A 213 53.54 4.82 1.79
CA SER A 213 53.15 3.69 2.65
C SER A 213 51.78 3.90 3.29
N GLY A 214 51.33 2.90 4.05
CA GLY A 214 49.99 2.86 4.65
C GLY A 214 48.99 2.11 3.77
N ILE A 215 47.84 1.76 4.35
CA ILE A 215 46.75 1.07 3.65
C ILE A 215 46.23 1.88 2.46
N ASP A 216 46.42 3.20 2.52
CA ASP A 216 45.80 4.17 1.66
C ASP A 216 46.82 5.13 1.03
N CYS A 217 48.11 4.78 1.09
CA CYS A 217 49.19 5.39 0.32
C CYS A 217 49.29 6.93 0.40
N VAL A 218 48.90 7.52 1.53
CA VAL A 218 49.08 8.96 1.79
C VAL A 218 50.30 9.27 2.65
N LYS A 219 50.84 8.28 3.37
CA LYS A 219 52.00 8.47 4.23
C LYS A 219 53.28 8.41 3.41
N ARG A 220 54.05 9.52 3.35
CA ARG A 220 55.40 9.52 2.76
C ARG A 220 56.37 8.70 3.61
N CYS A 221 57.39 8.12 2.97
CA CYS A 221 58.48 7.47 3.69
C CYS A 221 59.19 8.45 4.62
N GLU A 222 59.50 7.95 5.82
CA GLU A 222 60.31 8.68 6.80
C GLU A 222 61.80 8.57 6.43
N ASP A 223 62.61 9.46 6.99
CA ASP A 223 64.04 9.48 6.72
C ASP A 223 64.69 8.13 7.09
N GLY A 224 65.51 7.61 6.18
CA GLY A 224 66.21 6.32 6.34
C GLY A 224 65.50 5.11 5.74
N VAL A 225 64.31 5.26 5.16
CA VAL A 225 63.60 4.20 4.42
C VAL A 225 63.10 4.66 3.04
N TYR A 226 63.03 3.74 2.06
CA TYR A 226 62.58 4.02 0.70
C TYR A 226 61.88 2.82 0.03
N GLY A 227 61.44 3.02 -1.22
CA GLY A 227 60.77 2.02 -2.06
C GLY A 227 59.26 1.92 -1.79
N ALA A 228 58.61 0.97 -2.46
CA ALA A 228 57.18 0.71 -2.26
C ALA A 228 56.90 0.25 -0.82
N GLY A 229 55.95 0.91 -0.15
CA GLY A 229 55.61 0.63 1.25
C GLY A 229 56.73 0.94 2.24
N CYS A 230 57.76 1.72 1.84
CA CYS A 230 58.90 2.08 2.68
C CYS A 230 59.62 0.88 3.31
N SER A 231 59.75 -0.20 2.53
CA SER A 231 60.27 -1.49 2.98
C SER A 231 61.79 -1.65 2.90
N LYS A 232 62.49 -0.72 2.23
CA LYS A 232 63.95 -0.74 2.05
C LYS A 232 64.61 0.30 2.96
N LYS A 233 65.82 0.02 3.46
CA LYS A 233 66.64 0.97 4.22
C LYS A 233 67.64 1.67 3.31
N CYS A 234 67.84 2.98 3.51
CA CYS A 234 68.82 3.80 2.80
C CYS A 234 70.26 3.33 3.02
#